data_AF-A0A9E3NKM7-F1
#
_entry.id   AF-A0A9E3NKM7-F1
#
_cell.length_a   1.000
_cell.length_b   1.000
_cell.length_c   1.000
_cell.angle_alpha   90.00
_cell.angle_beta   90.00
_cell.angle_gamma   90.00
#
_symmetry.space_group_name_H-M   'P 1'
#
loop_
_entity.id
_entity.type
_entity.pdbx_description
1 polymer ?
#
loop_
_entity_poly.entity_id
_entity_poly.type
_entity_poly.pdbx_seq_one_letter_code
_entity_poly.pdbx_strand_id
1 'polypeptide(L)'
;MEALILSFLYYQVSNSLVLRRMIIVGVISYVIFYFSAYLYFPTYVFSAIRAGRDLLLILFSVSYFIYLLRQLPEDDLMKFPMFWINAAVVIFFSGVFMLSYFRDYIVLVLKDDTAGFWAFRNFFSTAYWLVLAYAGWLNLQSIRAQKSG
;
A
#
# COMPACT_ATOMS: atom_id res chain seq x y z
N MET A 1 -4.12 11.62 -2.28
CA MET A 1 -4.87 11.52 -1.01
C MET A 1 -4.69 10.17 -0.34
N GLU A 2 -4.86 9.05 -1.06
CA GLU A 2 -4.71 7.68 -0.52
C GLU A 2 -3.41 7.46 0.28
N ALA A 3 -2.26 7.90 -0.24
CA ALA A 3 -0.99 7.70 0.47
C ALA A 3 -0.91 8.43 1.81
N LEU A 4 -1.51 9.62 1.94
CA LEU A 4 -1.51 10.35 3.21
C LEU A 4 -2.41 9.65 4.23
N ILE A 5 -3.58 9.17 3.80
CA ILE A 5 -4.52 8.44 4.65
C ILE A 5 -3.90 7.14 5.13
N LEU A 6 -3.29 6.36 4.23
CA LEU A 6 -2.64 5.10 4.59
C LEU A 6 -1.42 5.32 5.47
N SER A 7 -0.58 6.32 5.17
CA SER A 7 0.57 6.68 6.01
C SER A 7 0.13 7.07 7.43
N PHE A 8 -0.95 7.84 7.54
CA PHE A 8 -1.55 8.20 8.82
C PHE A 8 -2.06 6.97 9.58
N LEU A 9 -2.71 6.03 8.89
CA LEU A 9 -3.14 4.76 9.49
C LEU A 9 -1.96 3.96 10.02
N TYR A 10 -0.88 3.80 9.25
CA TYR A 10 0.35 3.15 9.73
C TYR A 10 0.97 3.87 10.92
N TYR A 11 0.92 5.20 10.94
CA TYR A 11 1.41 5.99 12.07
C TYR A 11 0.61 5.73 13.35
N GLN A 12 -0.73 5.67 13.25
CA GLN A 12 -1.60 5.40 14.39
C GLN A 12 -1.42 3.98 14.94
N VAL A 13 -1.34 2.99 14.06
CA VAL A 13 -1.27 1.57 14.46
C VAL A 13 0.11 1.17 14.97
N SER A 14 1.17 1.87 14.55
CA SER A 14 2.51 1.54 15.00
C SER A 14 2.80 2.06 16.40
N ASN A 15 3.22 1.17 17.30
CA ASN A 15 3.72 1.55 18.62
C ASN A 15 5.24 1.79 18.64
N SER A 16 5.96 1.35 17.61
CA SER A 16 7.40 1.56 17.48
C SER A 16 7.74 3.00 17.07
N LEU A 17 8.54 3.68 17.92
CA LEU A 17 9.12 5.00 17.62
C LEU A 17 9.94 4.99 16.32
N VAL A 18 10.66 3.90 16.04
CA VAL A 18 11.46 3.77 14.82
C VAL A 18 10.57 3.76 13.58
N LEU A 19 9.49 2.97 13.61
CA LEU A 19 8.55 2.89 12.48
C LEU A 19 7.84 4.22 12.25
N ARG A 20 7.41 4.90 13.32
CA ARG A 20 6.82 6.25 13.24
C ARG A 20 7.77 7.26 12.60
N ARG A 21 9.05 7.26 13.00
CA ARG A 21 10.06 8.14 12.39
C ARG A 21 10.27 7.81 10.91
N MET A 22 10.35 6.53 10.55
CA MET A 22 10.44 6.11 9.14
C MET A 22 9.23 6.59 8.32
N ILE A 23 8.02 6.51 8.88
CA ILE A 23 6.80 7.00 8.21
C ILE A 23 6.87 8.52 8.00
N ILE A 24 7.21 9.30 9.03
CA ILE A 24 7.31 10.75 8.92
C ILE A 24 8.37 11.15 7.87
N VAL A 25 9.57 10.56 7.96
CA VAL A 25 10.65 10.82 7.00
C VAL A 25 10.24 10.42 5.58
N GLY A 26 9.56 9.29 5.41
CA GLY A 26 9.07 8.82 4.11
C GLY A 26 7.97 9.72 3.52
N VAL A 27 7.07 10.26 4.35
CA VAL A 27 6.05 11.22 3.89
C VAL A 27 6.70 12.53 3.47
N ILE A 28 7.63 13.06 4.28
CA ILE A 28 8.36 14.29 3.95
C ILE A 28 9.15 14.11 2.65
N SER A 29 9.88 13.00 2.50
CA SER A 29 10.66 12.73 1.28
C SER A 29 9.76 12.59 0.06
N TYR A 30 8.59 11.96 0.19
CA TYR A 30 7.60 11.87 -0.88
C TYR A 30 7.03 13.25 -1.26
N VAL A 31 6.76 14.12 -0.30
CA VAL A 31 6.30 15.49 -0.57
C VAL A 31 7.36 16.29 -1.32
N ILE A 32 8.63 16.20 -0.89
CA ILE A 32 9.75 16.83 -1.61
C ILE A 32 9.83 16.29 -3.04
N PHE A 33 9.82 14.96 -3.19
CA PHE A 33 9.84 14.30 -4.51
C PHE A 33 8.68 14.76 -5.40
N TYR A 34 7.46 14.88 -4.85
CA TYR A 34 6.28 15.37 -5.56
C TYR A 34 6.52 16.76 -6.15
N PHE A 35 6.99 17.71 -5.33
CA PHE A 35 7.26 19.07 -5.78
C PHE A 35 8.41 19.13 -6.80
N SER A 36 9.49 18.37 -6.57
CA SER A 36 10.60 18.28 -7.52
C SER A 36 10.14 17.69 -8.87
N ALA A 37 9.40 16.58 -8.86
CA ALA A 37 8.88 15.97 -10.08
C ALA A 37 7.97 16.91 -10.86
N TYR A 38 7.15 17.68 -10.14
CA TYR A 38 6.26 18.69 -10.73
C TYR A 38 7.03 19.82 -11.42
N LEU A 39 8.12 20.31 -10.82
CA LEU A 39 8.91 21.41 -11.36
C LEU A 39 9.79 20.99 -12.55
N TYR A 40 10.40 19.79 -12.50
CA TYR A 40 11.42 19.39 -13.47
C TYR A 40 10.91 18.46 -14.59
N PHE A 41 9.83 17.71 -14.38
CA PHE A 41 9.40 16.65 -15.31
C PHE A 41 7.90 16.67 -15.63
N PRO A 42 7.34 17.78 -16.16
CA PRO A 42 5.89 17.93 -16.36
C PRO A 42 5.27 16.85 -17.26
N THR A 43 6.00 16.33 -18.24
CA THR A 43 5.51 15.30 -19.17
C THR A 43 5.29 13.94 -18.50
N TYR A 44 6.13 13.59 -17.51
CA TYR A 44 6.13 12.28 -16.84
C TYR A 44 5.64 12.35 -15.38
N VAL A 45 5.26 13.55 -14.93
CA VAL A 45 4.93 13.88 -13.54
C VAL A 45 3.93 12.89 -12.94
N PHE A 46 2.87 12.55 -13.67
CA PHE A 46 1.84 11.65 -13.18
C PHE A 46 2.32 10.21 -13.01
N SER A 47 3.18 9.73 -13.91
CA SER A 47 3.73 8.37 -13.83
C SER A 47 4.71 8.29 -12.66
N ALA A 48 5.63 9.26 -12.59
CA ALA A 48 6.64 9.35 -11.54
C ALA A 48 6.01 9.46 -10.13
N ILE A 49 5.01 10.34 -9.96
CA ILE A 49 4.31 10.50 -8.68
C ILE A 49 3.58 9.23 -8.27
N ARG A 50 2.90 8.54 -9.21
CA ARG A 50 2.22 7.27 -8.92
C ARG A 50 3.20 6.19 -8.52
N ALA A 51 4.28 6.00 -9.28
CA ALA A 51 5.32 5.03 -8.95
C ALA A 51 5.97 5.33 -7.59
N GLY A 52 6.29 6.59 -7.31
CA GLY A 52 6.84 7.01 -6.02
C GLY A 52 5.89 6.77 -4.85
N ARG A 53 4.59 7.04 -5.06
CA ARG A 53 3.52 6.77 -4.09
C ARG A 53 3.43 5.28 -3.78
N ASP A 54 3.39 4.45 -4.82
CA ASP A 54 3.21 3.01 -4.69
C ASP A 54 4.43 2.38 -4.00
N LEU A 55 5.64 2.82 -4.39
CA LEU A 55 6.88 2.41 -3.75
C LEU A 55 6.91 2.77 -2.26
N LEU A 56 6.50 3.99 -1.89
CA LEU A 56 6.44 4.41 -0.49
C LEU A 56 5.53 3.50 0.33
N LEU A 57 4.34 3.19 -0.18
CA LEU A 57 3.36 2.35 0.52
C LEU A 57 3.83 0.90 0.62
N ILE A 58 4.50 0.37 -0.40
CA ILE A 58 5.15 -0.94 -0.34
C ILE A 58 6.21 -0.94 0.77
N LEU A 59 7.07 0.08 0.84
CA LEU A 59 8.11 0.17 1.87
C LEU A 59 7.53 0.24 3.29
N PHE A 60 6.48 1.02 3.50
CA PHE A 60 5.79 1.08 4.80
C PHE A 60 5.16 -0.26 5.17
N SER A 61 4.52 -0.91 4.20
CA SER A 61 3.86 -2.18 4.42
C SER A 61 4.84 -3.32 4.71
N VAL A 62 5.97 -3.37 4.01
CA VAL A 62 7.08 -4.30 4.30
C VAL A 62 7.68 -4.02 5.67
N SER A 63 7.93 -2.74 5.99
CA SER A 63 8.44 -2.34 7.31
C SER A 63 7.49 -2.76 8.44
N TYR A 64 6.18 -2.65 8.21
CA TYR A 64 5.16 -3.08 9.16
C TYR A 64 5.11 -4.61 9.31
N PHE A 65 5.28 -5.38 8.23
CA PHE A 65 5.41 -6.85 8.34
C PHE A 65 6.63 -7.26 9.15
N ILE A 66 7.78 -6.61 8.93
CA ILE A 66 9.00 -6.86 9.71
C ILE A 66 8.76 -6.55 11.19
N TYR A 67 8.06 -5.46 11.49
CA TYR A 67 7.68 -5.11 12.86
C TYR A 67 6.75 -6.16 13.49
N LEU A 68 5.74 -6.60 12.76
CA LEU A 68 4.77 -7.61 13.21
C LEU A 68 5.46 -8.95 13.52
N LEU A 69 6.32 -9.42 12.62
CA LEU A 69 7.10 -10.66 12.77
C LEU A 69 8.06 -10.62 13.97
N ARG A 70 8.57 -9.43 14.32
CA ARG A 70 9.48 -9.26 15.46
C ARG A 70 8.75 -9.15 16.80
N GLN A 71 7.55 -8.57 16.84
CA GLN A 71 6.82 -8.36 18.09
C GLN A 71 5.88 -9.50 18.46
N LEU A 72 5.38 -10.27 17.50
CA LEU A 72 4.39 -11.32 17.72
C LEU A 72 4.91 -12.67 17.18
N PRO A 73 6.02 -13.22 17.72
CA PRO A 73 6.60 -14.45 17.19
C PRO A 73 5.80 -15.73 17.54
N GLU A 74 5.00 -15.71 18.61
CA GLU A 74 4.29 -16.91 19.12
C GLU A 74 2.78 -16.91 18.84
N ASP A 75 2.21 -15.74 18.51
CA ASP A 75 0.79 -15.62 18.17
C ASP A 75 0.53 -15.93 16.70
N ASP A 76 -0.62 -16.54 16.42
CA ASP A 76 -1.10 -16.77 15.06
C ASP A 76 -1.39 -15.42 14.38
N LEU A 77 -0.38 -14.90 13.66
CA LEU A 77 -0.39 -13.61 12.97
C LEU A 77 -1.60 -13.44 12.04
N MET A 78 -2.12 -14.56 11.52
CA MET A 78 -3.27 -14.56 10.60
C MET A 78 -4.58 -14.19 11.31
N LYS A 79 -4.64 -14.20 12.63
CA LYS A 79 -5.83 -13.76 13.38
C LYS A 79 -5.96 -12.25 13.44
N PHE A 80 -4.87 -11.51 13.21
CA PHE A 80 -4.89 -10.05 13.32
C PHE A 80 -5.46 -9.40 12.04
N PRO A 81 -6.54 -8.61 12.13
CA PRO A 81 -7.09 -7.90 10.96
C PRO A 81 -6.06 -7.02 10.25
N MET A 82 -5.16 -6.39 11.01
CA MET A 82 -4.10 -5.54 10.46
C MET A 82 -3.09 -6.30 9.59
N PHE A 83 -2.86 -7.59 9.85
CA PHE A 83 -2.02 -8.42 8.98
C PHE A 83 -2.62 -8.50 7.57
N TRP A 84 -3.92 -8.75 7.47
CA TRP A 84 -4.64 -8.84 6.20
C TRP A 84 -4.77 -7.50 5.48
N ILE A 85 -5.01 -6.41 6.22
CA ILE A 85 -5.01 -5.05 5.65
C ILE A 85 -3.63 -4.76 5.04
N ASN A 86 -2.55 -5.06 5.77
CA ASN A 86 -1.19 -4.87 5.30
C ASN A 86 -0.90 -5.74 4.05
N ALA A 87 -1.35 -7.00 4.05
CA ALA A 87 -1.21 -7.89 2.90
C ALA A 87 -1.94 -7.35 1.66
N ALA A 88 -3.17 -6.85 1.83
CA ALA A 88 -3.93 -6.23 0.75
C ALA A 88 -3.16 -5.05 0.15
N VAL A 89 -2.61 -4.18 1.00
CA VAL A 89 -1.80 -3.03 0.58
C VAL A 89 -0.58 -3.49 -0.24
N VAL A 90 0.23 -4.44 0.24
CA VAL A 90 1.38 -4.93 -0.55
C VAL A 90 0.94 -5.47 -1.90
N ILE A 91 -0.05 -6.37 -1.93
CA ILE A 91 -0.48 -7.03 -3.17
C ILE A 91 -0.98 -5.99 -4.18
N PHE A 92 -1.82 -5.06 -3.74
CA PHE A 92 -2.36 -4.03 -4.61
C PHE A 92 -1.29 -3.09 -5.14
N PHE A 93 -0.50 -2.49 -4.24
CA PHE A 93 0.47 -1.48 -4.64
C PHE A 93 1.65 -2.07 -5.40
N SER A 94 2.07 -3.32 -5.13
CA SER A 94 3.09 -3.99 -5.95
C SER A 94 2.60 -4.28 -7.38
N GLY A 95 1.36 -4.74 -7.53
CA GLY A 95 0.74 -4.95 -8.85
C GLY A 95 0.60 -3.65 -9.64
N VAL A 96 0.11 -2.59 -8.99
CA VAL A 96 -0.07 -1.27 -9.62
C VAL A 96 1.28 -0.59 -9.90
N PHE A 97 2.30 -0.80 -9.05
CA PHE A 97 3.66 -0.32 -9.28
C PHE A 97 4.27 -0.96 -10.54
N MET A 98 4.18 -2.28 -10.66
CA MET A 98 4.58 -3.02 -11.87
C MET A 98 3.90 -2.47 -13.12
N LEU A 99 2.57 -2.28 -13.07
CA LEU A 99 1.82 -1.70 -14.18
C LEU A 99 2.27 -0.27 -14.53
N SER A 100 2.53 0.56 -13.52
CA SER A 100 2.98 1.93 -13.72
C SER A 100 4.39 1.99 -14.33
N TYR A 101 5.28 1.08 -13.92
CA TYR A 101 6.63 0.95 -14.45
C TYR A 101 6.63 0.49 -15.92
N PHE A 102 5.79 -0.49 -16.27
CA PHE A 102 5.68 -0.99 -17.64
C PHE A 102 4.78 -0.15 -18.56
N ARG A 103 4.16 0.92 -18.06
CA ARG A 103 3.23 1.73 -18.84
C ARG A 103 3.85 2.23 -20.15
N ASP A 104 5.05 2.78 -20.09
CA ASP A 104 5.70 3.36 -21.27
C ASP A 104 6.05 2.27 -22.30
N TYR A 105 6.41 1.08 -21.84
CA TYR A 105 6.61 -0.09 -22.70
C TYR A 105 5.30 -0.53 -23.37
N ILE A 106 4.20 -0.60 -22.61
CA ILE A 106 2.89 -0.99 -23.15
C ILE A 106 2.42 0.00 -24.22
N VAL A 107 2.55 1.30 -23.96
CA VAL A 107 2.19 2.37 -24.93
C VAL A 107 3.01 2.22 -26.22
N LEU A 108 4.33 2.06 -26.09
CA LEU A 108 5.23 2.03 -27.25
C LEU A 108 5.14 0.73 -28.07
N VAL A 109 4.97 -0.43 -27.41
CA VAL A 109 5.05 -1.74 -28.08
C VAL A 109 3.67 -2.30 -28.42
N LEU A 110 2.68 -2.15 -27.54
CA LEU A 110 1.32 -2.67 -27.76
C LEU A 110 0.38 -1.66 -28.45
N LYS A 111 0.91 -0.53 -28.95
CA LYS A 111 0.15 0.48 -29.73
C LYS A 111 -1.13 0.93 -29.02
N ASP A 112 -1.02 1.26 -27.74
CA ASP A 112 -2.14 1.72 -26.90
C ASP A 112 -3.29 0.71 -26.71
N ASP A 113 -3.04 -0.60 -26.84
CA ASP A 113 -3.99 -1.60 -26.31
C ASP A 113 -3.98 -1.60 -24.77
N THR A 114 -4.67 -0.61 -24.22
CA THR A 114 -4.80 -0.39 -22.77
C THR A 114 -5.78 -1.35 -22.12
N ALA A 115 -6.50 -2.20 -22.89
CA ALA A 115 -7.48 -3.11 -22.34
C ALA A 115 -6.85 -4.09 -21.34
N GLY A 116 -5.70 -4.66 -21.69
CA GLY A 116 -4.95 -5.55 -20.79
C GLY A 116 -4.49 -4.82 -19.52
N PHE A 117 -3.99 -3.59 -19.65
CA PHE A 117 -3.57 -2.76 -18.51
C PHE A 117 -4.73 -2.53 -17.53
N TRP A 118 -5.91 -2.16 -18.04
CA TRP A 118 -7.10 -1.94 -17.23
C TRP A 118 -7.62 -3.23 -16.60
N ALA A 119 -7.60 -4.35 -17.33
CA ALA A 119 -7.99 -5.65 -16.81
C ALA A 119 -7.12 -6.08 -15.62
N PHE A 120 -5.79 -5.96 -15.74
CA PHE A 120 -4.87 -6.26 -14.64
C PHE A 120 -5.09 -5.35 -13.44
N ARG A 121 -5.24 -4.03 -13.67
CA ARG A 121 -5.51 -3.08 -12.60
C ARG A 121 -6.82 -3.41 -11.86
N ASN A 122 -7.87 -3.76 -12.60
CA ASN A 122 -9.15 -4.13 -12.02
C ASN A 122 -9.04 -5.43 -11.22
N PHE A 123 -8.29 -6.42 -11.72
CA PHE A 123 -8.02 -7.66 -10.99
C PHE A 123 -7.36 -7.39 -9.62
N PHE A 124 -6.29 -6.59 -9.59
CA PHE A 124 -5.65 -6.21 -8.32
C PHE A 124 -6.60 -5.43 -7.40
N SER A 125 -7.42 -4.54 -7.98
CA SER A 125 -8.42 -3.79 -7.21
C SER A 125 -9.45 -4.72 -6.58
N THR A 126 -9.97 -5.70 -7.32
CA THR A 126 -10.90 -6.69 -6.80
C THR A 126 -10.27 -7.53 -5.69
N ALA A 127 -9.05 -8.03 -5.90
CA ALA A 127 -8.32 -8.78 -4.88
C ALA A 127 -8.11 -7.94 -3.60
N TYR A 128 -7.73 -6.67 -3.75
CA TYR A 128 -7.59 -5.72 -2.64
C TYR A 128 -8.87 -5.59 -1.82
N TRP A 129 -10.00 -5.35 -2.48
CA TRP A 129 -11.28 -5.19 -1.80
C TRP A 129 -11.75 -6.48 -1.11
N LEU A 130 -11.51 -7.64 -1.72
CA LEU A 130 -11.83 -8.94 -1.10
C LEU A 130 -11.03 -9.17 0.18
N VAL A 131 -9.73 -8.89 0.17
CA VAL A 131 -8.89 -9.05 1.37
C VAL A 131 -9.26 -8.05 2.45
N LEU A 132 -9.61 -6.81 2.09
CA LEU A 132 -10.11 -5.83 3.06
C LEU A 132 -11.45 -6.23 3.67
N ALA A 133 -12.38 -6.76 2.87
CA ALA A 133 -13.65 -7.26 3.37
C ALA A 133 -13.44 -8.42 4.36
N TYR A 134 -12.50 -9.31 4.06
CA TYR A 134 -12.11 -10.40 4.95
C TYR A 134 -11.49 -9.89 6.26
N ALA A 135 -10.58 -8.90 6.19
CA ALA A 135 -10.00 -8.27 7.38
C ALA A 135 -11.07 -7.60 8.25
N GLY A 136 -12.01 -6.88 7.63
CA GLY A 136 -13.14 -6.25 8.32
C GLY A 136 -14.05 -7.26 9.01
N TRP A 137 -14.31 -8.39 8.36
CA TRP A 137 -15.06 -9.50 8.95
C TRP A 137 -14.38 -10.10 10.17
N LEU A 138 -13.05 -10.36 10.10
CA LEU A 138 -12.28 -10.83 11.26
C LEU A 138 -12.35 -9.84 12.43
N ASN A 139 -12.26 -8.53 12.15
CA ASN A 139 -12.37 -7.49 13.18
C ASN A 139 -13.77 -7.45 13.83
N LEU A 140 -14.83 -7.69 13.06
CA LEU A 140 -16.18 -7.78 13.61
C LEU A 140 -16.34 -9.01 14.53
N GLN A 141 -15.74 -10.14 14.16
CA GLN A 141 -15.77 -11.34 14.99
C GLN A 141 -15.05 -11.14 16.32
N SER A 142 -13.88 -10.50 16.32
CA SER A 142 -13.12 -10.24 17.55
C SER A 142 -13.89 -9.32 18.51
N ILE A 143 -14.52 -8.26 18.00
CA ILE A 143 -15.35 -7.34 18.81
C ILE A 143 -16.57 -8.06 19.40
N ARG A 144 -17.20 -8.97 18.66
CA ARG A 144 -18.34 -9.76 19.16
C ARG A 144 -17.93 -10.70 20.28
N ALA A 145 -16.81 -11.39 20.13
CA ALA A 145 -16.29 -12.30 21.15
C ALA A 145 -15.98 -11.57 22.47
N GLN A 146 -15.47 -10.34 22.41
CA GLN A 146 -15.21 -9.51 23.59
C GLN A 146 -16.48 -9.04 24.33
N LYS A 147 -17.62 -8.94 23.65
CA LYS A 147 -18.90 -8.53 24.26
C LYS A 147 -19.66 -9.68 24.91
N SER A 148 -19.30 -10.93 24.60
CA SER A 148 -19.97 -12.14 25.09
C SER A 148 -19.30 -12.79 26.30
N GLY A 149 -18.14 -12.31 26.73
CA GLY A 149 -17.42 -12.75 27.93
C GLY A 149 -17.48 -11.69 29.02
#